data_AF-A0A1J5P229-F1
#
_entry.id   AF-A0A1J5P229-F1
#
_cell.length_a   1.000
_cell.length_b   1.000
_cell.length_c   1.000
_cell.angle_alpha   90.00
_cell.angle_beta   90.00
_cell.angle_gamma   90.00
#
_symmetry.space_group_name_H-M   'P 1'
#
loop_
_entity.id
_entity.type
_entity.pdbx_description
1 polymer ?
#
loop_
_entity_poly.entity_id
_entity_poly.type
_entity_poly.pdbx_seq_one_letter_code
_entity_poly.pdbx_strand_id
1 'polypeptide(L)'
;MTVVPCGEPHAAEVVTVYAFGTTDVWPGQERVDDRVAHACQLTAAEESAGIRAVVWAPTLTSWESGDRTGMCLATLGRPVTGSLLDGSVTLP
;
A
#
# COMPACT_ATOMS: atom_id res chain seq x y z
N MET A 1 -5.59 -12.46 6.81
CA MET A 1 -4.28 -11.87 7.11
C MET A 1 -4.29 -11.36 8.54
N THR A 2 -3.12 -11.17 9.15
CA THR A 2 -3.00 -10.54 10.47
C THR A 2 -2.18 -9.26 10.33
N VAL A 3 -2.68 -8.16 10.88
CA VAL A 3 -1.92 -6.91 10.98
C VAL A 3 -1.17 -6.93 12.31
N VAL A 4 0.11 -6.59 12.27
CA VAL A 4 1.00 -6.54 13.45
C VAL A 4 1.67 -5.17 13.52
N PRO A 5 2.14 -4.73 14.71
CA PRO A 5 3.01 -3.57 14.82
C PRO A 5 4.28 -3.71 13.99
N CYS A 6 4.83 -2.62 13.45
CA CYS A 6 6.06 -2.66 12.65
C CYS A 6 7.26 -3.23 13.43
N GLY A 7 7.27 -3.10 14.76
CA GLY A 7 8.26 -3.71 15.64
C GLY A 7 8.17 -5.24 15.75
N GLU A 8 7.18 -5.86 15.14
CA GLU A 8 7.03 -7.32 15.04
C GLU A 8 7.30 -7.79 13.60
N PRO A 9 7.77 -9.05 13.40
CA PRO A 9 8.04 -9.57 12.08
C PRO A 9 6.81 -9.52 11.14
N HIS A 10 6.94 -8.81 10.01
CA HIS A 10 5.90 -8.70 8.99
C HIS A 10 6.48 -8.76 7.57
N ALA A 11 5.72 -9.34 6.64
CA ALA A 11 6.12 -9.51 5.23
C ALA A 11 5.55 -8.43 4.30
N ALA A 12 4.73 -7.52 4.82
CA ALA A 12 4.19 -6.40 4.07
C ALA A 12 3.90 -5.21 4.98
N GLU A 13 4.13 -4.00 4.48
CA GLU A 13 3.86 -2.74 5.18
C GLU A 13 3.08 -1.78 4.27
N VAL A 14 2.08 -1.09 4.82
CA VAL A 14 1.41 -0.01 4.10
C VAL A 14 2.34 1.20 4.05
N VAL A 15 2.87 1.51 2.87
CA VAL A 15 3.81 2.63 2.66
C VAL A 15 3.12 3.88 2.11
N THR A 16 1.89 3.74 1.60
CA THR A 16 1.10 4.88 1.15
C THR A 16 -0.38 4.60 1.34
N VAL A 17 -1.12 5.64 1.75
CA VAL A 17 -2.58 5.66 1.78
C VAL A 17 -3.05 6.77 0.83
N TYR A 18 -3.90 6.41 -0.13
CA TYR A 18 -4.53 7.36 -1.05
C TYR A 18 -5.98 7.55 -0.66
N ALA A 19 -6.38 8.80 -0.37
CA ALA A 19 -7.76 9.15 -0.07
C ALA A 19 -8.43 9.75 -1.31
N PHE A 20 -9.51 9.12 -1.77
CA PHE A 20 -10.39 9.72 -2.77
C PHE A 20 -11.26 10.81 -2.12
N GLY A 21 -11.73 11.76 -2.93
CA GLY A 21 -12.68 12.75 -2.47
C GLY A 21 -13.98 12.09 -2.00
N THR A 22 -14.54 12.58 -0.89
CA THR A 22 -15.81 12.05 -0.36
C THR A 22 -16.99 12.28 -1.30
N THR A 23 -16.89 13.28 -2.19
CA THR A 23 -17.87 13.61 -3.23
C THR A 23 -17.50 13.06 -4.61
N ASP A 24 -16.41 12.30 -4.74
CA ASP A 24 -16.01 11.74 -6.03
C ASP A 24 -17.06 10.73 -6.54
N VAL A 25 -17.35 10.79 -7.82
CA VAL A 25 -18.18 9.78 -8.51
C VAL A 25 -17.30 8.59 -8.85
N TRP A 26 -17.85 7.37 -8.76
CA TRP A 26 -17.14 6.15 -9.15
C TRP A 26 -16.58 6.27 -10.57
N PRO A 27 -15.25 6.30 -10.76
CA PRO A 27 -14.66 6.56 -12.07
C PRO A 27 -14.50 5.28 -12.92
N GLY A 28 -14.83 4.10 -12.36
CA GLY A 28 -14.54 2.79 -12.93
C GLY A 28 -13.33 2.13 -12.23
N GLN A 29 -13.32 0.78 -12.17
CA GLN A 29 -12.31 0.03 -11.42
C GLN A 29 -10.89 0.33 -11.89
N GLU A 30 -10.66 0.26 -13.21
CA GLU A 30 -9.35 0.52 -13.82
C GLU A 30 -8.79 1.90 -13.41
N ARG A 31 -9.62 2.94 -13.41
CA ARG A 31 -9.19 4.29 -13.01
C ARG A 31 -8.94 4.42 -11.51
N VAL A 32 -9.66 3.65 -10.69
CA VAL A 32 -9.40 3.59 -9.25
C VAL A 32 -8.06 2.89 -9.01
N ASP A 33 -7.82 1.75 -9.64
CA ASP A 33 -6.57 0.99 -9.55
C ASP A 33 -5.37 1.85 -10.00
N ASP A 34 -5.47 2.51 -11.16
CA ASP A 34 -4.43 3.39 -11.70
C ASP A 34 -4.08 4.54 -10.76
N ARG A 35 -5.10 5.18 -10.13
CA ARG A 35 -4.87 6.30 -9.21
C ARG A 35 -4.14 5.85 -7.94
N VAL A 36 -4.54 4.72 -7.37
CA VAL A 36 -3.88 4.18 -6.17
C VAL A 36 -2.49 3.68 -6.52
N ALA A 37 -2.31 3.04 -7.68
CA ALA A 37 -1.01 2.60 -8.16
C ALA A 37 -0.06 3.78 -8.41
N HIS A 38 -0.56 4.87 -8.99
CA HIS A 38 0.24 6.07 -9.21
C HIS A 38 0.68 6.74 -7.90
N ALA A 39 -0.16 6.67 -6.86
CA ALA A 39 0.21 7.14 -5.53
C ALA A 39 1.30 6.26 -4.87
N CYS A 40 1.47 5.02 -5.31
CA CYS A 40 2.50 4.14 -4.79
C CYS A 40 3.89 4.52 -5.31
N GLN A 41 4.77 4.96 -4.41
CA GLN A 41 6.13 5.36 -4.74
C GLN A 41 7.10 4.53 -3.90
N LEU A 42 7.76 3.57 -4.54
CA LEU A 42 8.95 2.92 -3.98
C LEU A 42 10.20 3.65 -4.46
N THR A 43 11.22 3.71 -3.61
CA THR A 43 12.53 4.19 -4.01
C THR A 43 13.25 3.13 -4.85
N ALA A 44 14.17 3.58 -5.71
CA ALA A 44 15.01 2.65 -6.49
C ALA A 44 15.81 1.69 -5.60
N ALA A 45 16.19 2.12 -4.39
CA ALA A 45 16.87 1.28 -3.42
C ALA A 45 15.96 0.13 -2.94
N GLU A 46 14.72 0.43 -2.57
CA GLU A 46 13.73 -0.59 -2.16
C GLU A 46 13.44 -1.58 -3.30
N GLU A 47 13.23 -1.08 -4.52
CA GLU A 47 13.02 -1.95 -5.69
C GLU A 47 14.21 -2.86 -5.97
N SER A 48 15.44 -2.33 -5.82
CA SER A 48 16.69 -3.08 -5.99
C SER A 48 16.91 -4.12 -4.89
N ALA A 49 16.41 -3.86 -3.67
CA ALA A 49 16.37 -4.81 -2.56
C ALA A 49 15.29 -5.90 -2.74
N GLY A 50 14.56 -5.88 -3.86
CA GLY A 50 13.54 -6.87 -4.20
C GLY A 50 12.17 -6.60 -3.58
N ILE A 51 11.94 -5.40 -3.03
CA ILE A 51 10.62 -4.98 -2.55
C ILE A 51 9.69 -4.79 -3.75
N ARG A 52 8.42 -5.18 -3.57
CA ARG A 52 7.39 -5.09 -4.60
C ARG A 52 6.15 -4.40 -4.05
N ALA A 53 5.59 -3.49 -4.83
CA ALA A 53 4.32 -2.84 -4.50
C ALA A 53 3.13 -3.75 -4.83
N VAL A 54 2.19 -3.85 -3.90
CA VAL A 54 0.85 -4.39 -4.11
C VAL A 54 -0.16 -3.30 -3.80
N VAL A 55 -1.04 -3.05 -4.74
CA VAL A 55 -2.05 -1.99 -4.64
C VAL A 55 -3.38 -2.62 -4.23
N TRP A 56 -3.97 -2.09 -3.17
CA TRP A 56 -5.35 -2.37 -2.78
C TRP A 56 -6.18 -1.12 -3.01
N ALA A 57 -7.10 -1.21 -3.96
CA ALA A 57 -8.00 -0.13 -4.29
C ALA A 57 -9.44 -0.50 -3.94
N PRO A 58 -10.31 0.47 -3.65
CA PRO A 58 -11.73 0.20 -3.43
C PRO A 58 -12.35 -0.54 -4.63
N THR A 59 -13.31 -1.39 -4.33
CA THR A 59 -14.20 -1.99 -5.34
C THR A 59 -15.44 -1.12 -5.48
N LEU A 60 -16.22 -1.32 -6.54
CA LEU A 60 -17.53 -0.64 -6.66
C LEU A 60 -18.40 -0.86 -5.41
N THR A 61 -18.47 -2.09 -4.92
CA THR A 61 -19.27 -2.44 -3.73
C THR A 61 -18.78 -1.74 -2.46
N SER A 62 -17.46 -1.69 -2.23
CA SER A 62 -16.94 -0.97 -1.05
C SER A 62 -17.13 0.54 -1.19
N TRP A 63 -16.95 1.09 -2.39
CA TRP A 63 -17.15 2.50 -2.70
C TRP A 63 -18.58 2.99 -2.48
N GLU A 64 -19.57 2.19 -2.87
CA GLU A 64 -21.00 2.42 -2.59
C GLU A 64 -21.29 2.34 -1.08
N SER A 65 -20.51 1.54 -0.35
CA SER A 65 -20.56 1.46 1.11
C SER A 65 -19.77 2.56 1.83
N GLY A 66 -19.17 3.49 1.07
CA GLY A 66 -18.45 4.65 1.60
C GLY A 66 -16.93 4.49 1.73
N ASP A 67 -16.36 3.35 1.31
CA ASP A 67 -14.91 3.18 1.25
C ASP A 67 -14.30 4.06 0.16
N ARG A 68 -13.38 4.92 0.56
CA ARG A 68 -12.68 5.89 -0.30
C ARG A 68 -11.18 5.81 -0.12
N THR A 69 -10.68 4.67 0.32
CA THR A 69 -9.27 4.51 0.70
C THR A 69 -8.59 3.48 -0.18
N GLY A 70 -7.57 3.93 -0.92
CA GLY A 70 -6.58 3.06 -1.54
C GLY A 70 -5.36 2.90 -0.63
N MET A 71 -4.71 1.75 -0.70
CA MET A 71 -3.48 1.44 0.02
C MET A 71 -2.42 0.89 -0.94
N CYS A 72 -1.18 1.33 -0.78
CA CYS A 72 -0.04 0.64 -1.35
C CYS A 72 0.73 -0.11 -0.26
N LEU A 73 0.92 -1.40 -0.47
CA LEU A 73 1.67 -2.28 0.39
C LEU A 73 3.02 -2.59 -0.25
N ALA A 74 4.10 -2.27 0.44
CA ALA A 74 5.43 -2.79 0.13
C ALA A 74 5.51 -4.22 0.66
N THR A 75 5.72 -5.18 -0.24
CA THR A 75 5.87 -6.60 0.09
C THR A 75 7.34 -7.00 0.03
N LEU A 76 7.76 -7.77 1.03
CA LEU A 76 9.15 -8.20 1.20
C LEU A 76 9.24 -9.72 1.05
N GLY A 77 10.31 -10.20 0.43
CA GLY A 77 10.53 -11.65 0.21
C GLY A 77 10.70 -12.47 1.50
N ARG A 78 10.85 -11.81 2.65
CA ARG A 78 10.90 -12.39 4.00
C ARG A 78 10.39 -11.39 5.03
N PRO A 79 9.95 -11.83 6.22
CA PRO A 79 9.56 -10.92 7.28
C PRO A 79 10.71 -10.00 7.72
N VAL A 80 10.38 -8.73 8.00
CA VAL A 80 11.27 -7.74 8.59
C VAL A 80 10.71 -7.18 9.88
N THR A 81 11.56 -6.56 10.67
CA THR A 81 11.21 -5.80 11.87
C THR A 81 11.70 -4.37 11.70
N GLY A 82 10.87 -3.38 12.05
CA GLY A 82 11.07 -1.97 11.76
C GLY A 82 10.04 -1.45 10.75
N SER A 83 10.14 -0.19 10.35
CA SER A 83 9.32 0.42 9.29
C SER A 83 10.18 0.91 8.12
N LEU A 84 9.67 0.74 6.90
CA LEU A 84 10.21 1.34 5.69
C LEU A 84 10.03 2.87 5.68
N LEU A 85 9.01 3.38 6.38
CA LEU A 85 8.67 4.81 6.42
C LEU A 85 9.56 5.63 7.35
N ASP A 86 10.11 5.02 8.41
CA ASP A 86 11.01 5.69 9.35
C ASP A 86 12.48 5.25 9.20
N GLY A 87 12.76 4.33 8.27
CA GLY A 87 14.09 3.80 8.01
C GLY A 87 14.64 2.86 9.08
N SER A 88 13.81 2.38 10.01
CA SER A 88 14.25 1.44 11.05
C SER A 88 14.38 0.00 10.54
N VAL A 89 13.85 -0.32 9.34
CA VAL A 89 14.12 -1.61 8.68
C VAL A 89 15.58 -1.68 8.24
N THR A 90 16.26 -2.75 8.64
CA THR A 90 17.53 -3.14 8.01
C THR A 90 17.23 -4.05 6.83
N LEU A 91 17.43 -3.54 5.62
CA LEU A 91 17.35 -4.32 4.38
C LEU A 91 18.59 -5.22 4.24
N PRO A 92 18.44 -6.44 3.66
CA PRO A 92 19.57 -7.33 3.32
C PRO A 92 20.66 -6.66 2.49
#